data_AF-A0A846HNW2-F1
#
_entry.id   AF-A0A846HNW2-F1
#
_cell.length_a   1.000
_cell.length_b   1.000
_cell.length_c   1.000
_cell.angle_alpha   90.00
_cell.angle_beta   90.00
_cell.angle_gamma   90.00
#
_symmetry.space_group_name_H-M   'P 1'
#
loop_
_entity.id
_entity.type
_entity.pdbx_description
1 polymer ?
#
loop_
_entity_poly.entity_id
_entity_poly.type
_entity_poly.pdbx_seq_one_letter_code
_entity_poly.pdbx_strand_id
1 'polypeptide(L)'
;MRTTLDIEDDVLQAAKELARQQQVSAGQVISRLLRAALSGVPADKAPGLEAGGENIAGFRPFAAAGQRLVANEQIDQLRDQGGI
;
A
#
# COMPACT_ATOMS: atom_id res chain seq x y z
N MET A 1 4.10 -11.50 5.48
CA MET A 1 4.76 -11.84 6.77
C MET A 1 3.69 -12.00 7.84
N ARG A 2 3.92 -12.84 8.86
CA ARG A 2 3.02 -12.96 10.01
C ARG A 2 3.55 -12.08 11.13
N THR A 3 2.82 -11.04 11.46
CA THR A 3 3.19 -10.02 12.45
C THR A 3 2.07 -9.94 13.47
N THR A 4 2.41 -9.73 14.74
CA THR A 4 1.43 -9.45 15.80
C THR A 4 1.28 -7.94 15.94
N LEU A 5 0.06 -7.44 15.84
CA LEU A 5 -0.27 -6.02 15.97
C LEU A 5 -1.34 -5.88 17.05
N ASP A 6 -1.17 -4.90 17.93
CA ASP A 6 -2.18 -4.52 18.90
C ASP A 6 -3.19 -3.58 18.21
N ILE A 7 -4.48 -3.90 18.27
CA ILE A 7 -5.57 -3.17 17.61
C ILE A 7 -6.79 -3.12 18.52
N GLU A 8 -7.50 -1.99 18.50
CA GLU A 8 -8.74 -1.82 19.24
C GLU A 8 -9.84 -2.76 18.72
N ASP A 9 -10.75 -3.18 19.61
CA ASP A 9 -11.77 -4.20 19.29
C ASP A 9 -12.78 -3.71 18.23
N ASP A 10 -13.14 -2.43 18.29
CA ASP A 10 -14.04 -1.79 17.33
C ASP A 10 -13.44 -1.75 15.91
N VAL A 11 -12.14 -1.44 15.80
CA VAL A 11 -11.39 -1.47 14.54
C VAL A 11 -11.30 -2.91 14.01
N LEU A 12 -11.04 -3.89 14.88
CA LEU A 12 -11.02 -5.30 14.49
C LEU A 12 -12.39 -5.78 14.00
N GLN A 13 -13.48 -5.37 14.64
CA GLN A 13 -14.84 -5.70 14.20
C GLN A 13 -15.15 -5.10 12.83
N ALA A 14 -14.84 -3.82 12.61
CA ALA A 14 -15.01 -3.16 11.32
C ALA A 14 -14.21 -3.86 10.21
N ALA A 15 -12.95 -4.24 10.51
CA ALA A 15 -12.11 -4.97 9.57
C ALA A 15 -12.69 -6.37 9.23
N LYS A 16 -13.25 -7.09 10.20
CA LYS A 16 -13.91 -8.40 9.99
C LYS A 16 -15.16 -8.27 9.12
N GLU A 17 -15.96 -7.23 9.35
CA GLU A 17 -17.16 -7.01 8.54
C GLU A 17 -16.81 -6.69 7.08
N LEU A 18 -15.83 -5.82 6.86
CA LEU A 18 -15.32 -5.48 5.54
C LEU A 18 -14.70 -6.71 4.84
N ALA A 19 -13.98 -7.54 5.61
CA ALA A 19 -13.41 -8.79 5.12
C ALA A 19 -14.48 -9.80 4.68
N ARG A 20 -15.60 -9.90 5.41
CA ARG A 20 -16.74 -10.73 5.04
C ARG A 20 -17.40 -10.26 3.74
N GLN A 21 -17.60 -8.95 3.59
CA GLN A 21 -18.16 -8.37 2.36
C GLN A 21 -17.28 -8.65 1.14
N GLN A 22 -15.96 -8.60 1.31
CA GLN A 22 -14.98 -8.82 0.24
C GLN A 22 -14.52 -10.28 0.07
N GLN A 23 -15.02 -11.21 0.89
CA GLN A 23 -14.61 -12.63 0.90
C GLN A 23 -13.09 -12.84 1.06
N VAL A 24 -12.45 -12.04 1.91
CA VAL A 24 -11.02 -12.12 2.22
C VAL A 24 -10.79 -12.25 3.73
N SER A 25 -9.54 -12.44 4.15
CA SER A 25 -9.20 -12.44 5.57
C SER A 25 -9.12 -11.02 6.16
N ALA A 26 -9.44 -10.86 7.44
CA ALA A 26 -9.30 -9.57 8.16
C ALA A 26 -7.85 -9.05 8.09
N GLY A 27 -6.85 -9.93 8.21
CA GLY A 27 -5.44 -9.56 8.07
C GLY A 27 -5.08 -9.00 6.69
N GLN A 28 -5.68 -9.51 5.60
CA GLN A 28 -5.49 -8.95 4.26
C GLN A 28 -6.14 -7.57 4.10
N VAL A 29 -7.32 -7.36 4.70
CA VAL A 29 -7.97 -6.05 4.72
C VAL A 29 -7.11 -5.03 5.44
N ILE A 30 -6.68 -5.36 6.67
CA ILE A 30 -5.83 -4.49 7.48
C ILE A 30 -4.52 -4.19 6.76
N SER A 31 -3.84 -5.20 6.20
CA SER A 31 -2.59 -5.02 5.46
C SER A 31 -2.75 -4.08 4.26
N ARG A 32 -3.88 -4.16 3.56
CA ARG A 32 -4.19 -3.29 2.41
C ARG A 32 -4.47 -1.85 2.83
N LEU A 33 -5.25 -1.67 3.90
CA LEU A 33 -5.56 -0.35 4.44
C LEU A 33 -4.30 0.34 4.96
N LEU A 34 -3.45 -0.38 5.69
CA LEU A 34 -2.16 0.14 6.17
C LEU A 34 -1.24 0.54 5.01
N ARG A 35 -1.22 -0.27 3.94
CA ARG A 35 -0.48 0.04 2.71
C ARG A 35 -0.99 1.31 2.04
N ALA A 36 -2.30 1.48 1.92
CA ALA A 36 -2.90 2.69 1.34
C ALA A 36 -2.55 3.94 2.17
N ALA A 37 -2.65 3.85 3.50
CA ALA A 37 -2.27 4.92 4.41
C ALA A 37 -0.79 5.32 4.26
N LEU A 38 0.13 4.34 4.17
CA LEU A 38 1.56 4.58 3.99
C LEU A 38 1.91 5.14 2.61
N SER A 39 1.16 4.79 1.55
CA SER A 39 1.38 5.32 0.21
C SER A 39 0.90 6.76 0.02
N GLY A 40 0.17 7.35 1.00
CA GLY A 40 -0.44 8.68 0.84
C GLY A 40 -1.50 8.73 -0.26
N VAL A 41 -1.89 7.57 -0.79
CA VAL A 41 -2.96 7.43 -1.80
C VAL A 41 -4.25 7.19 -1.00
N PRO A 42 -5.25 8.08 -1.08
CA PRO A 42 -6.53 7.83 -0.43
C PRO A 42 -7.06 6.47 -0.88
N ALA A 43 -7.59 5.66 0.04
CA ALA A 43 -8.03 4.29 -0.23
C ALA A 43 -9.07 4.18 -1.37
N ASP A 44 -9.74 5.30 -1.68
CA ASP A 44 -10.66 5.48 -2.81
C ASP A 44 -9.97 5.45 -4.19
N LYS A 45 -8.65 5.66 -4.24
CA LYS A 45 -7.81 5.60 -5.44
C LYS A 45 -7.02 4.30 -5.51
N ALA A 46 -7.70 3.17 -5.32
CA ALA A 46 -7.16 1.90 -5.74
C ALA A 46 -6.77 1.97 -7.24
N PRO A 47 -5.61 1.42 -7.66
CA PRO A 47 -5.12 1.59 -9.01
C PRO A 47 -6.02 0.82 -9.99
N GLY A 48 -6.94 1.54 -10.59
CA GLY A 48 -7.82 1.06 -11.66
C GLY A 48 -8.26 2.16 -12.63
N LEU A 49 -7.77 3.40 -12.49
CA LEU A 49 -8.21 4.54 -13.27
C LEU A 49 -7.02 5.36 -13.80
N GLU A 50 -7.01 5.49 -15.13
CA GLU A 50 -6.28 6.45 -15.96
C GLU A 50 -4.75 6.29 -16.05
N ALA A 51 -4.35 5.38 -16.92
CA ALA A 51 -3.01 5.32 -17.50
C ALA A 51 -2.74 6.57 -18.36
N GLY A 52 -1.97 7.51 -17.83
CA GLY A 52 -1.34 8.57 -18.62
C GLY A 52 -1.25 9.90 -17.89
N GLY A 53 -0.18 10.10 -17.11
CA GLY A 53 0.13 11.44 -16.59
C GLY A 53 0.38 12.40 -17.75
N GLU A 54 -0.22 13.60 -17.68
CA GLU A 54 0.02 14.69 -18.62
C GLU A 54 1.53 14.96 -18.74
N ASN A 55 2.01 15.27 -19.94
CA ASN A 55 3.42 15.62 -20.16
C ASN A 55 3.78 16.86 -19.34
N ILE A 56 4.52 16.70 -18.26
CA ILE A 56 5.02 17.83 -17.47
C ILE A 56 6.40 18.18 -18.02
N ALA A 57 6.55 19.37 -18.59
CA ALA A 57 7.83 19.90 -19.07
C ALA A 57 8.60 18.97 -20.03
N GLY A 58 7.89 18.24 -20.90
CA GLY A 58 8.49 17.33 -21.89
C GLY A 58 8.90 15.95 -21.34
N PHE A 59 8.62 15.68 -20.06
CA PHE A 59 8.77 14.35 -19.48
C PHE A 59 7.41 13.65 -19.44
N ARG A 60 7.39 12.39 -19.89
CA ARG A 60 6.27 11.48 -19.65
C ARG A 60 6.52 10.79 -18.32
N PRO A 61 5.81 11.15 -17.23
CA PRO A 61 5.94 10.43 -15.98
C PRO A 61 5.58 8.98 -16.23
N PHE A 62 6.28 8.06 -15.57
CA PHE A 62 5.83 6.67 -15.55
C PHE A 62 4.39 6.65 -15.04
N ALA A 63 3.53 5.86 -15.70
CA ALA A 63 2.21 5.59 -15.16
C ALA A 63 2.39 5.18 -13.69
N ALA A 64 1.43 5.51 -12.82
CA ALA A 64 1.38 5.02 -11.45
C ALA A 64 1.07 3.51 -11.45
N ALA A 65 1.84 2.73 -12.20
CA ALA A 65 1.80 1.29 -12.29
C ALA A 65 2.32 0.78 -10.95
N GLY A 66 1.37 0.57 -10.03
CA GLY A 66 1.58 -0.08 -8.74
C GLY A 66 2.84 0.40 -8.05
N GLN A 67 2.78 1.57 -7.40
CA GLN A 67 3.84 2.03 -6.49
C GLN A 67 4.20 0.87 -5.56
N ARG A 68 5.26 0.13 -5.91
CA ARG A 68 5.81 -0.91 -5.07
C ARG A 68 6.34 -0.16 -3.88
N LEU A 69 5.59 -0.23 -2.79
CA LEU A 69 5.85 0.51 -1.57
C LEU A 69 7.30 0.24 -1.14
N VAL A 70 8.17 1.25 -1.27
CA VAL A 70 9.59 1.14 -0.94
C VAL A 70 9.71 1.40 0.55
N ALA A 71 9.94 0.34 1.33
CA ALA A 71 10.20 0.47 2.75
C ALA A 71 11.65 0.93 3.00
N ASN A 72 11.90 1.65 4.10
CA ASN A 72 13.26 1.99 4.53
C ASN A 72 14.15 0.75 4.66
N GLU A 73 13.61 -0.36 5.13
CA GLU A 73 14.35 -1.62 5.22
C GLU A 73 14.84 -2.13 3.84
N GLN A 74 14.07 -1.93 2.77
CA GLN A 74 14.55 -2.23 1.41
C GLN A 74 15.65 -1.27 0.97
N ILE A 75 15.57 0.00 1.36
CA ILE A 75 16.60 1.00 1.05
C ILE A 75 17.90 0.64 1.77
N ASP A 76 17.81 0.27 3.05
CA ASP A 76 18.97 -0.10 3.86
C ASP A 76 19.61 -1.39 3.34
N GLN A 77 18.82 -2.41 2.99
CA GLN A 77 19.33 -3.62 2.33
C GLN A 77 20.07 -3.32 1.01
N LEU A 78 19.57 -2.36 0.23
CA LEU A 78 20.21 -1.93 -1.02
C LEU A 78 21.52 -1.16 -0.75
N ARG A 79 21.58 -0.34 0.31
CA ARG A 79 22.79 0.37 0.73
C ARG A 79 23.87 -0.61 1.20
N ASP A 80 23.48 -1.56 2.05
CA ASP A 80 24.36 -2.61 2.56
C ASP A 80 24.95 -3.46 1.42
N GLN A 81 24.13 -3.80 0.41
CA GLN A 81 24.59 -4.53 -0.79
C GLN A 81 25.51 -3.68 -1.68
N GLY A 82 25.27 -2.37 -1.74
CA GLY A 82 26.05 -1.41 -2.52
C GLY A 82 27.37 -0.97 -1.87
N GLY A 83 27.57 -1.28 -0.58
CA GLY A 83 28.78 -0.90 0.17
C GLY A 83 28.97 0.60 0.38
N ILE A 84 27.86 1.36 0.43
CA ILE A 84 27.84 2.82 0.72
C ILE A 84 27.47 3.12 2.17
#